data_AF-A0A8M1MR24-F1
#
_entry.id   AF-A0A8M1MR24-F1
#
_cell.length_a   1.000
_cell.length_b   1.000
_cell.length_c   1.000
_cell.angle_alpha   90.00
_cell.angle_beta   90.00
_cell.angle_gamma   90.00
#
_symmetry.space_group_name_H-M   'P 1'
#
loop_
_entity.id
_entity.type
_entity.pdbx_description
1 polymer ?
#
loop_
_entity_poly.entity_id
_entity_poly.type
_entity_poly.pdbx_seq_one_letter_code
_entity_poly.pdbx_strand_id
1 'polypeptide(L)'
;MVPPPPLSPPLCTLPPGPGPPRFVCFCEGEGSEDGGPGDFNLYVTDAAELWSTCFTADSLAALKARFGLSAAEEITPRFRAACEQQAVTFTLQEDGASLTLSGGPSALDFDLSKVPGPEAASRLQALTLSLAAQVCTLKSQLAGGVGRACPESSLGPPCSCLHSCLSSPAVEVTAASPRKSPCLVGSQLFLPDPDPQRGGPGLGVRRRCPGESLINPGFKRSQPAV
;
A
#
# COMPACT_ATOMS: atom_id res chain seq x y z
N MET A 1 -23.77 -15.04 -16.14
CA MET A 1 -23.30 -13.64 -16.10
C MET A 1 -22.15 -13.62 -15.12
N VAL A 2 -20.91 -13.40 -15.56
CA VAL A 2 -19.78 -13.23 -14.64
C VAL A 2 -20.01 -11.90 -13.93
N PRO A 3 -20.03 -11.86 -12.58
CA PRO A 3 -20.17 -10.59 -11.87
C PRO A 3 -19.03 -9.67 -12.33
N PRO A 4 -19.31 -8.39 -12.63
CA PRO A 4 -18.26 -7.45 -12.98
C PRO A 4 -17.20 -7.48 -11.88
N PRO A 5 -15.90 -7.42 -12.23
CA PRO A 5 -14.85 -7.39 -11.23
C PRO A 5 -15.13 -6.22 -10.27
N PRO A 6 -14.92 -6.40 -8.96
CA PRO A 6 -15.12 -5.33 -7.99
C PRO A 6 -14.31 -4.12 -8.44
N LEU A 7 -14.98 -2.98 -8.59
CA LEU A 7 -14.36 -1.75 -9.05
C LEU A 7 -13.25 -1.38 -8.07
N SER A 8 -12.03 -1.25 -8.57
CA SER A 8 -10.90 -0.80 -7.76
C SER A 8 -11.24 0.57 -7.15
N PRO A 9 -10.87 0.84 -5.89
CA PRO A 9 -11.02 2.16 -5.29
C PRO A 9 -10.39 3.22 -6.21
N PRO A 10 -11.10 4.30 -6.54
CA PRO A 10 -10.55 5.33 -7.41
C PRO A 10 -9.39 6.03 -6.69
N LEU A 11 -8.31 6.29 -7.43
CA LEU A 11 -7.20 7.10 -6.98
C LEU A 11 -6.56 7.83 -8.15
N CYS A 12 -5.89 8.94 -7.85
CA CYS A 12 -5.01 9.62 -8.81
C CYS A 12 -3.76 10.15 -8.09
N THR A 13 -2.79 10.61 -8.89
CA THR A 13 -1.56 11.23 -8.37
C THR A 13 -1.40 12.63 -8.92
N LEU A 14 -0.78 13.50 -8.12
CA LEU A 14 -0.54 14.91 -8.45
C LEU A 14 0.95 15.26 -8.34
N PRO A 15 1.46 16.19 -9.16
CA PRO A 15 0.77 16.81 -10.30
C PRO A 15 0.54 15.80 -11.44
N PRO A 16 -0.46 16.04 -12.31
CA PRO A 16 -0.66 15.20 -13.48
C PRO A 16 0.52 15.33 -14.46
N GLY A 17 0.87 14.22 -15.11
CA GLY A 17 1.90 14.19 -16.15
C GLY A 17 3.00 13.16 -15.89
N PRO A 18 4.09 13.19 -16.68
CA PRO A 18 5.16 12.18 -16.63
C PRO A 18 6.17 12.39 -15.50
N GLY A 19 6.03 13.47 -14.72
CA GLY A 19 6.91 13.76 -13.60
C GLY A 19 6.68 12.80 -12.42
N PRO A 20 7.61 12.79 -11.44
CA PRO A 20 7.40 12.00 -10.24
C PRO A 20 6.17 12.50 -9.48
N PRO A 21 5.25 11.60 -9.07
CA PRO A 21 4.09 12.00 -8.28
C PRO A 21 4.56 12.49 -6.91
N ARG A 22 3.92 13.56 -6.45
CA ARG A 22 4.17 14.18 -5.14
C ARG A 22 3.07 13.86 -4.14
N PHE A 23 1.83 13.73 -4.62
CA PHE A 23 0.68 13.41 -3.79
C PHE A 23 -0.14 12.28 -4.40
N VAL A 24 -0.81 11.53 -3.55
CA VAL A 24 -1.83 10.53 -3.91
C VAL A 24 -3.15 10.98 -3.32
N CYS A 25 -4.20 11.02 -4.14
CA CYS A 25 -5.57 11.30 -3.72
C CYS A 25 -6.39 10.01 -3.85
N PHE A 26 -7.14 9.66 -2.82
CA PHE A 26 -8.02 8.46 -2.82
C PHE A 26 -9.25 8.69 -1.93
N CYS A 27 -10.25 7.81 -2.04
CA CYS A 27 -11.44 7.84 -1.20
C CYS A 27 -11.74 6.48 -0.57
N GLU A 28 -12.42 6.48 0.58
CA GLU A 28 -12.92 5.30 1.28
C GLU A 28 -14.41 5.48 1.63
N GLY A 29 -15.15 4.38 1.86
CA GLY A 29 -16.40 4.39 2.65
C GLY A 29 -17.75 4.33 1.92
N GLU A 30 -17.86 4.60 0.62
CA GLU A 30 -19.19 4.70 -0.03
C GLU A 30 -19.73 3.39 -0.64
N GLY A 31 -18.95 2.29 -0.60
CA GLY A 31 -19.27 1.04 -1.31
C GLY A 31 -19.38 -0.20 -0.43
N SER A 32 -19.45 -0.05 0.89
CA SER A 32 -19.62 -1.18 1.81
C SER A 32 -21.09 -1.32 2.19
N GLU A 33 -21.69 -2.46 1.83
CA GLU A 33 -23.08 -2.83 2.19
C GLU A 33 -23.30 -2.91 3.73
N ASP A 34 -22.21 -2.90 4.50
CA ASP A 34 -22.15 -2.94 5.97
C ASP A 34 -21.79 -1.57 6.59
N GLY A 35 -21.53 -0.54 5.78
CA GLY A 35 -21.08 0.78 6.21
C GLY A 35 -22.25 1.67 6.64
N GLY A 36 -22.15 2.26 7.83
CA GLY A 36 -23.14 3.21 8.30
C GLY A 36 -23.14 4.47 7.43
N PRO A 37 -24.27 5.21 7.35
CA PRO A 37 -24.29 6.52 6.69
C PRO A 37 -23.30 7.45 7.39
N GLY A 38 -22.10 7.64 6.81
CA GLY A 38 -21.06 8.49 7.39
C GLY A 38 -19.61 8.06 7.16
N ASP A 39 -19.34 6.90 6.57
CA ASP A 39 -17.96 6.39 6.47
C ASP A 39 -17.16 7.02 5.31
N PHE A 40 -17.81 7.79 4.43
CA PHE A 40 -17.16 8.37 3.25
C PHE A 40 -16.15 9.45 3.62
N ASN A 41 -14.89 9.27 3.19
CA ASN A 41 -13.85 10.26 3.34
C ASN A 41 -12.93 10.33 2.12
N LEU A 42 -12.47 11.54 1.81
CA LEU A 42 -11.41 11.79 0.85
C LEU A 42 -10.10 11.99 1.60
N TYR A 43 -9.04 11.45 1.02
CA TYR A 43 -7.70 11.49 1.58
C TYR A 43 -6.69 11.98 0.57
N VAL A 44 -5.70 12.71 1.07
CA VAL A 44 -4.51 13.11 0.31
C VAL A 44 -3.27 12.80 1.14
N THR A 45 -2.23 12.28 0.51
CA THR A 45 -0.95 12.00 1.17
C THR A 45 0.23 12.27 0.25
N ASP A 46 1.33 12.73 0.83
CA ASP A 46 2.67 12.79 0.21
C ASP A 46 3.57 11.60 0.62
N ALA A 47 2.95 10.54 1.17
CA ALA A 47 3.59 9.38 1.80
C ALA A 47 4.34 9.66 3.12
N ALA A 48 4.30 10.89 3.65
CA ALA A 48 4.80 11.23 4.98
C ALA A 48 3.66 11.67 5.91
N GLU A 49 2.79 12.53 5.41
CA GLU A 49 1.62 13.06 6.12
C GLU A 49 0.33 12.64 5.41
N LEU A 50 -0.76 12.66 6.17
CA LEU A 50 -2.09 12.30 5.67
C LEU A 50 -3.06 13.43 6.02
N TRP A 51 -3.82 13.86 5.03
CA TRP A 51 -4.92 14.79 5.16
C TRP A 51 -6.23 14.08 4.84
N SER A 52 -7.29 14.44 5.56
CA SER A 52 -8.62 13.88 5.37
C SER A 52 -9.67 14.97 5.47
N THR A 53 -10.80 14.75 4.79
CA THR A 53 -12.02 15.54 4.97
C THR A 53 -12.61 15.41 6.38
N CYS A 54 -12.29 14.33 7.11
CA CYS A 54 -12.79 14.07 8.47
C CYS A 54 -14.32 14.22 8.57
N PHE A 55 -15.04 13.72 7.56
CA PHE A 55 -16.48 13.86 7.49
C PHE A 55 -17.17 13.08 8.61
N THR A 56 -18.04 13.79 9.31
CA THR A 56 -19.17 13.24 10.05
C THR A 56 -20.41 13.20 9.15
N ALA A 57 -21.43 12.41 9.52
CA ALA A 57 -22.71 12.37 8.80
C ALA A 57 -23.29 13.78 8.56
N ASP A 58 -23.23 14.65 9.58
CA ASP A 58 -23.74 16.03 9.51
C ASP A 58 -22.92 16.91 8.55
N SER A 59 -21.59 16.86 8.65
CA SER A 59 -20.71 17.66 7.78
C SER A 59 -20.78 17.21 6.32
N LEU A 60 -20.93 15.91 6.07
CA LEU A 60 -21.16 15.36 4.73
C LEU A 60 -22.51 15.81 4.18
N ALA A 61 -23.58 15.79 5.00
CA ALA A 61 -24.89 16.29 4.60
C ALA A 61 -24.85 17.79 4.29
N ALA A 62 -24.15 18.59 5.11
CA ALA A 62 -23.96 20.02 4.88
C ALA A 62 -23.18 20.30 3.58
N LEU A 63 -22.14 19.51 3.29
CA LEU A 63 -21.42 19.58 2.02
C LEU A 63 -22.35 19.28 0.84
N LYS A 64 -23.11 18.19 0.90
CA LYS A 64 -24.06 17.83 -0.15
C LYS A 64 -25.09 18.94 -0.37
N ALA A 65 -25.64 19.51 0.70
CA ALA A 65 -26.55 20.65 0.63
C ALA A 65 -25.90 21.90 -0.02
N ARG A 66 -24.63 22.19 0.33
CA ARG A 66 -23.87 23.32 -0.23
C ARG A 66 -23.72 23.26 -1.74
N PHE A 67 -23.57 22.06 -2.30
CA PHE A 67 -23.46 21.84 -3.75
C PHE A 67 -24.78 21.42 -4.42
N GLY A 68 -25.90 21.45 -3.70
CA GLY A 68 -27.21 21.06 -4.22
C GLY A 68 -27.33 19.55 -4.55
N LEU A 69 -26.51 18.71 -3.91
CA LEU A 69 -26.52 17.26 -4.06
C LEU A 69 -27.58 16.63 -3.16
N SER A 70 -28.18 15.53 -3.61
CA SER A 70 -29.15 14.78 -2.80
C SER A 70 -28.45 13.96 -1.71
N ALA A 71 -29.15 13.60 -0.62
CA ALA A 71 -28.55 12.81 0.46
C ALA A 71 -28.03 11.43 0.00
N ALA A 72 -28.74 10.80 -0.93
CA ALA A 72 -28.40 9.50 -1.54
C ALA A 72 -27.31 9.61 -2.62
N GLU A 73 -26.87 10.82 -2.95
CA GLU A 73 -25.91 11.04 -4.01
C GLU A 73 -24.51 10.62 -3.61
N GLU A 74 -23.91 9.73 -4.39
CA GLU A 74 -22.56 9.24 -4.16
C GLU A 74 -21.51 10.23 -4.71
N ILE A 75 -20.49 10.52 -3.91
CA ILE A 75 -19.37 11.39 -4.28
C ILE A 75 -18.26 10.58 -4.98
N THR A 76 -18.14 9.29 -4.67
CA THR A 76 -17.13 8.37 -5.23
C THR A 76 -17.14 8.34 -6.77
N PRO A 77 -18.29 8.27 -7.46
CA PRO A 77 -18.32 8.33 -8.93
C PRO A 77 -17.79 9.65 -9.49
N ARG A 78 -18.08 10.79 -8.84
CA ARG A 78 -17.53 12.09 -9.25
C ARG A 78 -16.02 12.16 -9.04
N PHE A 79 -15.55 11.65 -7.90
CA PHE A 79 -14.13 11.59 -7.61
C PHE A 79 -13.40 10.68 -8.61
N ARG A 80 -13.97 9.51 -8.95
CA ARG A 80 -13.47 8.63 -10.01
C ARG A 80 -13.36 9.36 -11.34
N ALA A 81 -14.42 10.03 -11.78
CA ALA A 81 -14.42 10.78 -13.04
C ALA A 81 -13.35 11.88 -13.04
N ALA A 82 -13.18 12.61 -11.93
CA ALA A 82 -12.14 13.62 -11.79
C ALA A 82 -10.73 13.02 -11.84
N CYS A 83 -10.51 11.86 -11.23
CA CYS A 83 -9.23 11.12 -11.30
C CYS A 83 -8.89 10.72 -12.74
N GLU A 84 -9.86 10.15 -13.46
CA GLU A 84 -9.71 9.71 -14.86
C GLU A 84 -9.42 10.88 -15.81
N GLN A 85 -10.05 12.04 -15.56
CA GLN A 85 -9.86 13.26 -16.34
C GLN A 85 -8.65 14.08 -15.91
N GLN A 86 -7.94 13.68 -14.85
CA GLN A 86 -6.88 14.49 -14.22
C GLN A 86 -7.35 15.89 -13.78
N ALA A 87 -8.64 15.99 -13.42
CA ALA A 87 -9.32 17.22 -13.02
C ALA A 87 -9.39 17.37 -11.49
N VAL A 88 -8.33 16.95 -10.79
CA VAL A 88 -8.19 17.04 -9.33
C VAL A 88 -7.12 18.07 -9.02
N THR A 89 -7.46 19.07 -8.22
CA THR A 89 -6.52 20.09 -7.75
C THR A 89 -6.39 20.01 -6.24
N PHE A 90 -5.16 19.96 -5.74
CA PHE A 90 -4.87 19.98 -4.31
C PHE A 90 -4.07 21.23 -3.97
N THR A 91 -4.47 21.92 -2.90
CA THR A 91 -3.73 23.07 -2.38
C THR A 91 -3.46 22.89 -0.90
N LEU A 92 -2.20 23.13 -0.51
CA LEU A 92 -1.79 23.12 0.89
C LEU A 92 -1.70 24.56 1.38
N GLN A 93 -2.34 24.85 2.51
CA GLN A 93 -2.40 26.16 3.15
C GLN A 93 -1.66 26.11 4.50
N GLU A 94 -1.46 27.27 5.14
CA GLU A 94 -0.75 27.34 6.43
C GLU A 94 -1.48 26.57 7.55
N ASP A 95 -2.81 26.60 7.55
CA ASP A 95 -3.66 26.03 8.61
C ASP A 95 -4.49 24.82 8.13
N GLY A 96 -4.30 24.35 6.89
CA GLY A 96 -5.11 23.27 6.34
C GLY A 96 -4.77 22.91 4.90
N ALA A 97 -5.63 22.13 4.26
CA ALA A 97 -5.52 21.83 2.84
C ALA A 97 -6.91 21.84 2.19
N SER A 98 -6.97 22.03 0.88
CA SER A 98 -8.20 21.88 0.12
C SER A 98 -8.00 21.00 -1.11
N LEU A 99 -9.05 20.28 -1.47
CA LEU A 99 -9.12 19.44 -2.65
C LEU A 99 -10.32 19.88 -3.48
N THR A 100 -10.09 20.12 -4.76
CA THR A 100 -11.14 20.53 -5.70
C THR A 100 -11.26 19.49 -6.81
N LEU A 101 -12.49 19.06 -7.09
CA LEU A 101 -12.83 18.14 -8.16
C LEU A 101 -13.55 18.89 -9.27
N SER A 102 -12.93 18.98 -10.45
CA SER A 102 -13.41 19.76 -11.59
C SER A 102 -13.88 18.90 -12.77
N GLY A 103 -14.14 17.61 -12.56
CA GLY A 103 -14.55 16.67 -13.61
C GLY A 103 -16.06 16.57 -13.89
N GLY A 104 -16.87 17.41 -13.24
CA GLY A 104 -18.34 17.38 -13.30
C GLY A 104 -18.96 18.72 -13.71
N PRO A 105 -20.30 18.81 -13.77
CA PRO A 105 -21.01 20.03 -14.15
C PRO A 105 -20.77 21.19 -13.18
N SER A 106 -20.50 20.87 -11.91
CA SER A 106 -20.14 21.81 -10.86
C SER A 106 -18.86 21.34 -10.18
N ALA A 107 -17.93 22.27 -9.94
CA ALA A 107 -16.74 21.98 -9.17
C ALA A 107 -17.13 21.71 -7.70
N LEU A 108 -16.61 20.62 -7.13
CA LEU A 108 -16.77 20.30 -5.72
C LEU A 108 -15.49 20.65 -4.98
N ASP A 109 -15.63 21.44 -3.93
CA ASP A 109 -14.52 21.87 -3.08
C ASP A 109 -14.64 21.28 -1.68
N PHE A 110 -13.53 20.74 -1.19
CA PHE A 110 -13.41 19.99 0.04
C PHE A 110 -12.31 20.61 0.90
N ASP A 111 -12.63 20.87 2.17
CA ASP A 111 -11.66 21.25 3.18
C ASP A 111 -11.08 19.98 3.81
N LEU A 112 -9.76 19.94 3.96
CA LEU A 112 -9.03 18.83 4.55
C LEU A 112 -8.23 19.30 5.76
N SER A 113 -8.23 18.44 6.77
CA SER A 113 -7.45 18.60 8.00
C SER A 113 -6.41 17.51 8.13
N LYS A 114 -5.34 17.79 8.87
CA LYS A 114 -4.24 16.84 9.07
C LYS A 114 -4.67 15.72 10.03
N VAL A 115 -4.46 14.48 9.60
CA VAL A 115 -4.74 13.29 10.43
C VAL A 115 -3.64 13.12 11.48
N PRO A 116 -3.97 12.78 12.74
CA PRO A 116 -2.98 12.56 13.78
C PRO A 116 -1.97 11.46 13.42
N GLY A 117 -0.69 11.68 13.76
CA GLY A 117 0.43 10.82 13.37
C GLY A 117 0.23 9.30 13.59
N PRO A 118 -0.24 8.82 14.76
CA PRO A 118 -0.45 7.39 14.99
C PRO A 118 -1.52 6.77 14.06
N GLU A 119 -2.60 7.49 13.79
CA GLU A 119 -3.65 7.05 12.87
C GLU A 119 -3.16 7.11 11.42
N ALA A 120 -2.52 8.22 11.04
CA ALA A 120 -1.94 8.41 9.73
C ALA A 120 -0.94 7.30 9.39
N ALA A 121 -0.02 6.97 10.29
CA ALA A 121 0.98 5.92 10.06
C ALA A 121 0.35 4.56 9.76
N SER A 122 -0.66 4.17 10.54
CA SER A 122 -1.38 2.90 10.35
C SER A 122 -2.10 2.86 9.00
N ARG A 123 -2.76 3.96 8.61
CA ARG A 123 -3.45 4.08 7.32
C ARG A 123 -2.48 4.07 6.14
N LEU A 124 -1.37 4.81 6.22
CA LEU A 124 -0.35 4.83 5.16
C LEU A 124 0.31 3.47 4.95
N GLN A 125 0.52 2.72 6.04
CA GLN A 125 1.01 1.34 5.94
C GLN A 125 0.00 0.45 5.21
N ALA A 126 -1.28 0.50 5.60
CA ALA A 126 -2.34 -0.28 4.96
C ALA A 126 -2.49 0.08 3.47
N LEU A 127 -2.47 1.38 3.14
CA LEU A 127 -2.52 1.87 1.77
C LEU A 127 -1.35 1.35 0.93
N THR A 128 -0.13 1.39 1.46
CA THR A 128 1.06 0.91 0.74
C THR A 128 0.95 -0.58 0.41
N LEU A 129 0.52 -1.39 1.38
CA LEU A 129 0.32 -2.82 1.18
C LEU A 129 -0.82 -3.12 0.20
N SER A 130 -1.93 -2.38 0.29
CA SER A 130 -3.09 -2.57 -0.60
C SER A 130 -2.75 -2.20 -2.04
N LEU A 131 -2.04 -1.10 -2.27
CA LEU A 131 -1.56 -0.69 -3.59
C LEU A 131 -0.57 -1.71 -4.18
N ALA A 132 0.35 -2.24 -3.37
CA ALA A 132 1.26 -3.29 -3.83
C ALA A 132 0.50 -4.54 -4.28
N ALA A 133 -0.49 -4.98 -3.49
CA ALA A 133 -1.35 -6.11 -3.85
C ALA A 133 -2.19 -5.85 -5.11
N GLN A 134 -2.73 -4.64 -5.27
CA GLN A 134 -3.47 -4.23 -6.46
C GLN A 134 -2.59 -4.24 -7.70
N VAL A 135 -1.38 -3.70 -7.64
CA VAL A 135 -0.43 -3.71 -8.77
C VAL A 135 -0.06 -5.14 -9.17
N CYS A 136 0.20 -6.04 -8.20
CA CYS A 136 0.45 -7.45 -8.48
C CYS A 136 -0.74 -8.12 -9.20
N THR A 137 -1.95 -7.83 -8.74
CA THR A 137 -3.19 -8.37 -9.32
C THR A 137 -3.42 -7.83 -10.74
N LEU A 138 -3.33 -6.52 -10.93
CA LEU A 138 -3.52 -5.86 -12.22
C LEU A 138 -2.47 -6.31 -13.24
N LYS A 139 -1.20 -6.44 -12.83
CA LYS A 139 -0.15 -6.96 -13.70
C LYS A 139 -0.45 -8.38 -14.16
N SER A 140 -0.94 -9.24 -13.26
CA SER A 140 -1.30 -10.62 -13.60
C SER A 140 -2.51 -10.69 -14.55
N GLN A 141 -3.52 -9.83 -14.33
CA GLN A 141 -4.68 -9.72 -15.23
C GLN A 141 -4.28 -9.19 -16.60
N LEU A 142 -3.37 -8.22 -16.68
CA LEU A 142 -2.87 -7.69 -17.95
C LEU A 142 -2.08 -8.76 -18.72
N ALA A 143 -1.25 -9.55 -18.03
CA ALA A 143 -0.52 -10.66 -18.65
C ALA A 143 -1.45 -11.77 -19.17
N GLY A 144 -2.54 -12.06 -18.46
CA GLY A 144 -3.55 -13.06 -18.88
C GLY A 144 -4.51 -12.56 -19.97
N GLY A 145 -4.80 -11.25 -20.01
CA GLY A 145 -5.72 -10.63 -20.96
C GLY A 145 -5.13 -10.42 -22.37
N VAL A 146 -3.80 -10.33 -22.49
CA VAL A 146 -3.10 -10.18 -23.78
C VAL A 146 -3.04 -11.49 -24.59
N GLY A 147 -3.45 -12.62 -24.00
CA GLY A 147 -3.39 -13.95 -24.64
C GLY A 147 -4.70 -14.49 -25.23
N ARG A 148 -5.82 -13.75 -25.22
CA ARG A 148 -7.14 -14.34 -25.59
C ARG A 148 -7.98 -13.50 -26.55
N ALA A 149 -7.35 -13.03 -27.62
CA ALA A 149 -8.06 -12.62 -28.83
C ALA A 149 -7.44 -13.28 -30.06
N CYS A 150 -7.62 -14.60 -30.19
CA CYS A 150 -7.62 -15.21 -31.52
C CYS A 150 -9.02 -14.98 -32.10
N PRO A 151 -9.19 -14.23 -33.21
CA PRO A 151 -10.44 -14.26 -33.94
C PRO A 151 -10.62 -15.66 -34.50
N GLU A 152 -11.70 -16.31 -34.08
CA GLU A 152 -12.15 -17.57 -34.66
C GLU A 152 -12.53 -17.29 -36.12
N SER A 153 -11.68 -17.70 -37.05
CA SER A 153 -11.97 -17.68 -38.49
C SER A 153 -11.71 -19.06 -39.05
N SER A 154 -12.82 -19.79 -39.19
CA SER A 154 -13.18 -20.67 -40.32
C SER A 154 -12.19 -21.77 -40.75
N LEU A 155 -12.65 -23.01 -40.51
CA LEU A 155 -12.46 -24.23 -41.31
C LEU A 155 -11.12 -24.44 -42.04
N GLY A 156 -10.28 -25.31 -41.48
CA GLY A 156 -9.17 -25.99 -42.16
C GLY A 156 -8.73 -27.24 -41.38
N PRO A 157 -8.20 -28.30 -42.04
CA PRO A 157 -7.99 -29.62 -41.43
C PRO A 157 -6.81 -29.65 -40.44
N PRO A 158 -6.78 -30.60 -39.48
CA PRO A 158 -5.78 -30.60 -38.43
C PRO A 158 -4.41 -31.01 -38.99
N CYS A 159 -3.46 -30.07 -39.01
CA CYS A 159 -2.04 -30.39 -39.14
C CYS A 159 -1.51 -30.90 -37.80
N SER A 160 -0.93 -32.09 -37.85
CA SER A 160 -0.31 -32.81 -36.75
C SER A 160 0.95 -32.10 -36.23
N CYS A 161 0.80 -31.27 -35.20
CA CYS A 161 1.89 -30.80 -34.34
C CYS A 161 1.44 -30.77 -32.86
N LEU A 162 0.83 -31.86 -32.38
CA LEU A 162 0.67 -32.07 -30.94
C LEU A 162 1.94 -32.71 -30.39
N HIS A 163 2.92 -31.88 -30.01
CA HIS A 163 3.89 -32.19 -28.96
C HIS A 163 4.71 -30.94 -28.69
N SER A 164 4.21 -30.09 -27.80
CA SER A 164 4.98 -29.25 -26.86
C SER A 164 4.03 -28.23 -26.26
N CYS A 165 3.70 -28.39 -24.97
CA CYS A 165 3.28 -27.36 -24.00
C CYS A 165 2.32 -27.94 -22.94
N LEU A 166 2.69 -29.05 -22.29
CA LEU A 166 2.14 -29.40 -20.99
C LEU A 166 3.29 -29.91 -20.12
N SER A 167 3.92 -29.00 -19.39
CA SER A 167 4.73 -29.32 -18.22
C SER A 167 4.83 -28.09 -17.34
N SER A 168 3.76 -27.83 -16.58
CA SER A 168 3.90 -27.21 -15.27
C SER A 168 3.83 -28.35 -14.24
N PRO A 169 4.83 -28.54 -13.37
CA PRO A 169 4.64 -29.43 -12.24
C PRO A 169 3.85 -28.69 -11.16
N ALA A 170 2.68 -29.25 -10.83
CA ALA A 170 2.06 -29.05 -9.53
C ALA A 170 2.97 -29.74 -8.48
N VAL A 171 3.40 -28.99 -7.47
CA VAL A 171 4.13 -29.55 -6.33
C VAL A 171 3.10 -29.91 -5.26
N GLU A 172 2.71 -31.18 -5.26
CA GLU A 172 1.97 -31.82 -4.17
C GLU A 172 2.95 -32.26 -3.07
N VAL A 173 2.55 -32.03 -1.83
CA VAL A 173 3.27 -32.42 -0.61
C VAL A 173 3.10 -33.91 -0.37
N THR A 174 4.18 -34.68 -0.36
CA THR A 174 4.23 -35.94 0.39
C THR A 174 5.67 -36.33 0.74
N ALA A 175 5.83 -36.78 1.99
CA ALA A 175 7.10 -37.12 2.62
C ALA A 175 7.67 -38.48 2.16
N ALA A 176 9.00 -38.57 1.94
CA ALA A 176 9.83 -39.72 2.30
C ALA A 176 11.33 -39.54 1.97
N SER A 177 12.16 -39.60 3.03
CA SER A 177 13.51 -40.22 3.20
C SER A 177 14.63 -40.08 2.14
N PRO A 178 15.83 -39.55 2.48
CA PRO A 178 16.96 -39.44 1.57
C PRO A 178 17.94 -40.62 1.66
N ARG A 179 18.27 -41.26 0.53
CA ARG A 179 19.47 -42.13 0.40
C ARG A 179 20.31 -41.77 -0.84
N LYS A 180 21.60 -41.60 -0.56
CA LYS A 180 22.76 -41.16 -1.37
C LYS A 180 22.96 -41.89 -2.71
N SER A 181 23.28 -41.11 -3.74
CA SER A 181 23.90 -41.51 -5.02
C SER A 181 25.40 -41.11 -5.07
N PRO A 182 26.22 -41.68 -5.97
CA PRO A 182 27.63 -41.98 -5.72
C PRO A 182 28.62 -40.88 -6.09
N CYS A 183 29.77 -40.89 -5.41
CA CYS A 183 30.92 -40.00 -5.59
C CYS A 183 31.91 -40.51 -6.66
N LEU A 184 32.50 -39.58 -7.41
CA LEU A 184 33.83 -39.66 -8.06
C LEU A 184 34.34 -38.21 -8.15
N VAL A 185 35.02 -37.70 -7.11
CA VAL A 185 36.48 -37.62 -6.93
C VAL A 185 37.20 -36.90 -8.09
N GLY A 186 37.63 -35.66 -7.81
CA GLY A 186 38.48 -34.85 -8.68
C GLY A 186 38.92 -33.54 -8.04
N SER A 187 39.75 -33.65 -6.99
CA SER A 187 40.82 -32.73 -6.56
C SER A 187 40.50 -31.30 -6.03
N GLN A 188 40.54 -31.24 -4.70
CA GLN A 188 40.74 -30.13 -3.73
C GLN A 188 41.77 -29.05 -4.19
N LEU A 189 41.74 -27.78 -3.77
CA LEU A 189 42.12 -27.33 -2.41
C LEU A 189 41.87 -25.81 -2.16
N PHE A 190 41.23 -25.51 -1.03
CA PHE A 190 41.20 -24.29 -0.18
C PHE A 190 40.49 -22.99 -0.62
N LEU A 191 39.26 -22.82 -0.10
CA LEU A 191 38.74 -21.57 0.45
C LEU A 191 39.23 -21.42 1.91
N PRO A 192 39.56 -20.21 2.42
CA PRO A 192 39.82 -20.01 3.84
C PRO A 192 38.50 -19.80 4.62
N ASP A 193 38.38 -20.56 5.71
CA ASP A 193 37.37 -20.43 6.78
C ASP A 193 37.85 -19.40 7.83
N PRO A 194 37.00 -18.50 8.36
CA PRO A 194 37.36 -17.65 9.50
C PRO A 194 37.44 -18.45 10.81
N ASP A 195 38.67 -18.65 11.28
CA ASP A 195 38.99 -19.37 12.52
C ASP A 195 38.50 -18.63 13.80
N PRO A 196 37.74 -19.30 14.70
CA PRO A 196 37.50 -18.84 16.05
C PRO A 196 38.61 -19.35 16.99
N GLN A 197 39.30 -18.39 17.62
CA GLN A 197 40.25 -18.51 18.75
C GLN A 197 41.73 -18.25 18.43
N ARG A 198 42.17 -17.01 18.71
CA ARG A 198 43.52 -16.79 19.24
C ARG A 198 43.51 -15.64 20.24
N GLY A 199 43.63 -16.00 21.51
CA GLY A 199 43.83 -15.05 22.61
C GLY A 199 45.29 -14.66 22.80
N GLY A 200 45.47 -13.46 23.37
CA GLY A 200 46.64 -13.04 24.14
C GLY A 200 47.14 -11.62 23.79
N PRO A 201 47.74 -10.85 24.73
CA PRO A 201 47.41 -10.69 26.15
C PRO A 201 47.27 -9.18 26.55
N GLY A 202 46.32 -8.89 27.45
CA GLY A 202 46.40 -7.77 28.43
C GLY A 202 46.20 -6.33 27.95
N LEU A 203 45.05 -5.74 28.32
CA LEU A 203 44.94 -4.57 29.23
C LEU A 203 43.48 -4.04 29.21
N GLY A 204 42.76 -4.21 30.34
CA GLY A 204 41.70 -3.27 30.73
C GLY A 204 40.25 -3.53 30.29
N VAL A 205 39.66 -4.71 30.53
CA VAL A 205 38.20 -4.84 30.57
C VAL A 205 37.73 -4.71 32.02
N ARG A 206 37.21 -3.54 32.40
CA ARG A 206 36.44 -3.40 33.64
C ARG A 206 35.06 -4.02 33.41
N ARG A 207 34.84 -5.21 33.99
CA ARG A 207 33.51 -5.84 34.04
C ARG A 207 32.55 -4.89 34.77
N ARG A 208 31.45 -4.49 34.13
CA ARG A 208 30.35 -3.83 34.84
C ARG A 208 29.41 -4.89 35.40
N CYS A 209 29.06 -4.73 36.67
CA CYS A 209 28.07 -5.55 37.35
C CYS A 209 26.66 -5.22 36.82
N PRO A 210 25.74 -6.19 36.76
CA PRO A 210 24.33 -5.92 36.50
C PRO A 210 23.76 -5.04 37.63
N GLY A 211 23.22 -3.85 37.31
CA GLY A 211 22.59 -2.98 38.31
C GLY A 211 22.72 -1.46 38.12
N GLU A 212 23.36 -0.95 37.07
CA GLU A 212 23.45 0.49 36.83
C GLU A 212 22.30 0.98 35.93
N SER A 213 21.19 1.37 36.58
CA SER A 213 20.03 2.01 35.96
C SER A 213 20.40 3.38 35.37
N LEU A 214 20.19 3.57 34.07
CA LEU A 214 20.48 4.81 33.32
C LEU A 214 19.28 5.80 33.25
N ILE A 215 18.25 5.60 34.08
CA ILE A 215 16.98 6.36 33.96
C ILE A 215 16.84 7.44 35.04
N ASN A 216 17.89 7.84 35.77
CA ASN A 216 17.77 9.06 36.59
C ASN A 216 19.11 9.74 36.92
N PRO A 217 19.55 10.74 36.15
CA PRO A 217 20.63 11.61 36.57
C PRO A 217 20.09 12.64 37.58
N GLY A 218 20.40 12.43 38.87
CA GLY A 218 20.59 13.51 39.84
C GLY A 218 19.35 14.12 40.50
N PHE A 219 18.80 13.46 41.52
CA PHE A 219 18.01 14.12 42.56
C PHE A 219 18.84 14.24 43.84
N LYS A 220 19.61 15.33 43.98
CA LYS A 220 20.28 15.67 45.23
C LYS A 220 19.26 16.30 46.18
N ARG A 221 18.77 15.49 47.13
CA ARG A 221 18.05 15.99 48.32
C ARG A 221 19.05 16.50 49.34
N SER A 222 18.97 17.78 49.71
CA SER A 222 19.63 18.35 50.89
C SER A 222 18.60 18.41 52.03
N GLN A 223 18.84 17.68 53.12
CA GLN A 223 18.11 17.85 54.38
C GLN A 223 18.67 19.07 55.12
N PRO A 224 17.84 19.99 55.65
CA PRO A 224 18.28 20.88 56.72
C PRO A 224 18.21 20.14 58.06
N ALA A 225 19.21 20.38 58.89
CA ALA A 225 19.26 19.94 60.28
C ALA A 225 18.46 20.91 61.17
N VAL A 226 17.52 20.39 61.96
CA VAL A 226 17.10 20.91 63.27
C VAL A 226 16.74 19.72 64.13
#